data_AF-A0AAP9NME4-F1
#
_entry.id   AF-A0AAP9NME4-F1
#
_cell.length_a   1.000
_cell.length_b   1.000
_cell.length_c   1.000
_cell.angle_alpha   90.00
_cell.angle_beta   90.00
_cell.angle_gamma   90.00
#
_symmetry.space_group_name_H-M   'P 1'
#
loop_
_entity.id
_entity.type
_entity.pdbx_description
1 polymer ?
#
loop_
_entity_poly.entity_id
_entity_poly.type
_entity_poly.pdbx_seq_one_letter_code
_entity_poly.pdbx_strand_id
1 'polypeptide(L)'
;MNDNTTDPLLEIEAMRSLAEALTPLDEASCGRVLRWAADRFGVEVKATSLGDSNYEKTGESGIVEDETDEKDEPLEFNEISDLYAAARPTNDPEKALVVGYWFQSVQGQNDFDAGRVNKELKHLGHGVGNITTAMTSLIGRKPACAMQTRKSGSSQQARKKYKLTHEGLRKVRDMISG
;
A
#
# COMPACT_ATOMS: atom_id res chain seq x y z
N MET A 1 -38.73 -0.97 -27.20
CA MET A 1 -38.53 -0.83 -25.74
C MET A 1 -38.00 -2.16 -25.26
N ASN A 2 -36.74 -2.25 -24.82
CA ASN A 2 -36.17 -3.50 -24.32
C ASN A 2 -36.18 -3.44 -22.80
N ASP A 3 -37.14 -4.15 -22.19
CA ASP A 3 -37.18 -4.40 -20.76
C ASP A 3 -35.99 -5.26 -20.38
N ASN A 4 -34.96 -4.63 -19.79
CA ASN A 4 -33.80 -5.31 -19.23
C ASN A 4 -34.11 -5.80 -17.81
N THR A 5 -35.19 -6.59 -17.67
CA THR A 5 -35.56 -7.22 -16.42
C THR A 5 -34.73 -8.49 -16.25
N THR A 6 -33.53 -8.34 -15.70
CA THR A 6 -32.70 -9.47 -15.25
C THR A 6 -33.52 -10.31 -14.28
N ASP A 7 -33.71 -11.60 -14.59
CA ASP A 7 -34.45 -12.53 -13.75
C ASP A 7 -33.73 -12.71 -12.39
N PRO A 8 -34.38 -12.40 -11.25
CA PRO A 8 -33.77 -12.55 -9.92
C PRO A 8 -33.26 -13.96 -9.64
N LEU A 9 -33.82 -14.99 -10.29
CA LEU A 9 -33.37 -16.37 -10.14
C LEU A 9 -31.98 -16.60 -10.76
N LEU A 10 -31.70 -15.96 -11.90
CA LEU A 10 -30.39 -16.03 -12.57
C LEU A 10 -29.31 -15.32 -11.76
N GLU A 11 -29.66 -14.23 -11.08
CA GLU A 11 -28.74 -13.51 -10.21
C GLU A 11 -28.33 -14.38 -9.00
N ILE A 12 -29.29 -15.06 -8.36
CA ILE A 12 -29.01 -15.96 -7.24
C ILE A 12 -28.15 -17.15 -7.68
N GLU A 13 -28.40 -17.71 -8.87
CA GLU A 13 -27.59 -18.81 -9.41
C GLU A 13 -26.15 -18.35 -9.69
N ALA A 14 -25.97 -17.16 -10.27
CA ALA A 14 -24.64 -16.58 -10.50
C ALA A 14 -23.89 -16.32 -9.19
N MET A 15 -24.56 -15.79 -8.16
CA MET A 15 -23.97 -15.58 -6.84
C MET A 15 -23.54 -16.88 -6.18
N ARG A 16 -24.34 -17.95 -6.32
CA ARG A 16 -24.00 -19.28 -5.81
C ARG A 16 -22.75 -19.85 -6.48
N SER A 17 -22.69 -19.83 -7.80
CA SER A 17 -21.51 -20.32 -8.54
C SER A 17 -20.26 -19.51 -8.20
N LEU A 18 -20.39 -18.19 -8.01
CA LEU A 18 -19.28 -17.35 -7.57
C LEU A 18 -18.79 -17.73 -6.16
N ALA A 19 -19.70 -17.93 -5.20
CA ALA A 19 -19.35 -18.31 -3.84
C ALA A 19 -18.65 -19.68 -3.79
N GLU A 20 -19.15 -20.68 -4.53
CA GLU A 20 -18.52 -22.01 -4.62
C GLU A 20 -17.11 -21.92 -5.23
N ALA A 21 -16.92 -21.09 -6.26
CA ALA A 21 -15.63 -20.89 -6.90
C ALA A 21 -14.60 -20.13 -6.02
N LEU A 22 -15.07 -19.20 -5.17
CA LEU A 22 -14.21 -18.39 -4.30
C LEU A 22 -13.89 -19.07 -2.96
N THR A 23 -14.72 -20.02 -2.49
CA THR A 23 -14.54 -20.73 -1.22
C THR A 23 -13.14 -21.37 -1.01
N PRO A 24 -12.53 -22.04 -2.00
CA PRO A 24 -11.21 -22.66 -1.81
C PRO A 24 -10.03 -21.67 -1.89
N LEU A 25 -10.28 -20.40 -2.24
CA LEU A 25 -9.23 -19.39 -2.43
C LEU A 25 -8.96 -18.62 -1.13
N ASP A 26 -7.70 -18.20 -0.95
CA ASP A 26 -7.33 -17.28 0.12
C ASP A 26 -7.85 -15.85 -0.17
N GLU A 27 -7.93 -15.03 0.88
CA GLU A 27 -8.49 -13.67 0.82
C GLU A 27 -7.80 -12.77 -0.23
N ALA A 28 -6.47 -12.91 -0.41
CA ALA A 28 -5.73 -12.14 -1.41
C ALA A 28 -6.05 -12.61 -2.84
N SER A 29 -6.21 -13.92 -3.05
CA SER A 29 -6.64 -14.49 -4.32
C SER A 29 -8.09 -14.13 -4.65
N CYS A 30 -9.00 -14.14 -3.68
CA CYS A 30 -10.37 -13.66 -3.83
C CYS A 30 -10.42 -12.20 -4.27
N GLY A 31 -9.64 -11.33 -3.62
CA GLY A 31 -9.57 -9.91 -3.98
C GLY A 31 -9.11 -9.67 -5.42
N ARG A 32 -8.12 -10.44 -5.91
CA ARG A 32 -7.66 -10.35 -7.31
C ARG A 32 -8.70 -10.80 -8.31
N VAL A 33 -9.39 -11.92 -8.05
CA VAL A 33 -10.42 -12.45 -8.94
C VAL A 33 -11.60 -11.49 -9.03
N LEU A 34 -12.03 -10.92 -7.90
CA LEU A 34 -13.12 -9.93 -7.87
C LEU A 34 -12.75 -8.64 -8.58
N ARG A 35 -11.50 -8.17 -8.45
CA ARG A 35 -11.00 -7.01 -9.20
C ARG A 35 -10.95 -7.27 -10.70
N TRP A 36 -10.41 -8.41 -11.11
CA TRP A 36 -10.42 -8.81 -12.53
C TRP A 36 -11.83 -8.89 -13.09
N ALA A 37 -12.79 -9.44 -12.34
CA ALA A 37 -14.18 -9.51 -12.76
C ALA A 37 -14.79 -8.10 -12.90
N ALA A 38 -14.54 -7.21 -11.95
CA ALA A 38 -14.95 -5.81 -12.00
C ALA A 38 -14.47 -5.11 -13.29
N ASP A 39 -13.18 -5.24 -13.60
CA ASP A 39 -12.58 -4.66 -14.82
C ASP A 39 -13.15 -5.30 -16.09
N ARG A 40 -13.32 -6.63 -16.10
CA ARG A 40 -13.79 -7.38 -17.28
C ARG A 40 -15.23 -7.04 -17.66
N PHE A 41 -16.08 -6.79 -16.67
CA PHE A 41 -17.50 -6.47 -16.84
C PHE A 41 -17.80 -4.97 -16.75
N GLY A 42 -16.78 -4.13 -16.53
CA GLY A 42 -16.92 -2.67 -16.47
C GLY A 42 -17.73 -2.19 -15.26
N VAL A 43 -17.66 -2.92 -14.15
CA VAL A 43 -18.40 -2.63 -12.92
C VAL A 43 -17.45 -2.01 -11.89
N GLU A 44 -17.78 -0.82 -11.39
CA GLU A 44 -17.01 -0.16 -10.35
C GLU A 44 -17.32 -0.78 -8.97
N VAL A 45 -16.43 -1.63 -8.45
CA VAL A 45 -16.58 -2.23 -7.12
C VAL A 45 -16.00 -1.27 -6.08
N LYS A 46 -16.84 -0.37 -5.57
CA LYS A 46 -16.48 0.46 -4.41
C LYS A 46 -16.43 -0.42 -3.17
N ALA A 47 -15.24 -0.61 -2.61
CA ALA A 47 -15.07 -1.26 -1.32
C ALA A 47 -15.69 -0.38 -0.22
N THR A 48 -16.96 -0.60 0.10
CA THR A 48 -17.56 -0.07 1.33
C THR A 48 -16.93 -0.81 2.49
N SER A 49 -15.94 -0.17 3.13
CA SER A 49 -15.42 -0.60 4.42
C SER A 49 -16.57 -0.59 5.43
N LEU A 50 -17.16 -1.76 5.69
CA LEU A 50 -18.16 -1.95 6.75
C LEU A 50 -17.42 -2.23 8.06
N GLY A 51 -17.45 -1.25 8.98
CA GLY A 51 -16.96 -1.33 10.37
C GLY A 51 -16.11 -0.10 10.77
N ASP A 52 -16.68 1.07 11.11
CA ASP A 52 -17.27 1.46 12.42
C ASP A 52 -16.19 1.73 13.50
N SER A 53 -16.04 2.89 14.16
CA SER A 53 -16.55 4.27 14.04
C SER A 53 -15.72 5.21 14.95
N ASN A 54 -15.93 6.51 14.72
CA ASN A 54 -15.90 7.60 15.69
C ASN A 54 -14.57 8.35 15.96
N TYR A 55 -14.32 9.41 15.18
CA TYR A 55 -13.92 10.69 15.75
C TYR A 55 -14.35 11.82 14.80
N GLU A 56 -15.43 12.51 15.16
CA GLU A 56 -15.71 13.85 14.68
C GLU A 56 -14.56 14.79 15.06
N LYS A 57 -14.01 15.52 14.10
CA LYS A 57 -13.56 16.88 14.38
C LYS A 57 -13.73 17.82 13.19
N THR A 58 -14.69 18.68 13.40
CA THR A 58 -15.06 19.93 12.76
C THR A 58 -13.86 20.86 12.47
N GLY A 59 -13.92 21.49 11.28
CA GLY A 59 -13.48 22.85 10.97
C GLY A 59 -11.99 23.04 10.60
N GLU A 60 -11.61 23.91 9.67
CA GLU A 60 -12.26 24.71 8.63
C GLU A 60 -11.11 25.37 7.82
N SER A 61 -11.34 25.51 6.51
CA SER A 61 -10.72 26.43 5.53
C SER A 61 -9.21 26.55 5.33
N GLY A 62 -8.81 26.49 4.04
CA GLY A 62 -7.64 27.21 3.55
C GLY A 62 -7.02 26.64 2.29
N ILE A 63 -7.70 26.81 1.16
CA ILE A 63 -7.32 26.41 -0.20
C ILE A 63 -5.98 27.06 -0.62
N VAL A 64 -5.07 26.26 -1.19
CA VAL A 64 -4.31 26.63 -2.40
C VAL A 64 -4.12 25.36 -3.21
N GLU A 65 -4.87 25.31 -4.30
CA GLU A 65 -4.65 24.48 -5.47
C GLU A 65 -3.26 24.81 -6.04
N ASP A 66 -2.44 23.79 -6.28
CA ASP A 66 -1.52 23.81 -7.41
C ASP A 66 -1.69 22.47 -8.12
N GLU A 67 -2.48 22.54 -9.18
CA GLU A 67 -2.71 21.49 -10.13
C GLU A 67 -1.44 21.28 -10.97
N THR A 68 -0.72 20.20 -10.68
CA THR A 68 -0.15 19.38 -11.74
C THR A 68 -0.54 17.95 -11.46
N ASP A 69 -1.75 17.63 -11.93
CA ASP A 69 -2.30 16.30 -12.11
C ASP A 69 -1.51 15.61 -13.24
N GLU A 70 -0.26 15.26 -12.97
CA GLU A 70 0.40 14.21 -13.73
C GLU A 70 -0.31 12.92 -13.36
N LYS A 71 -1.00 12.35 -14.34
CA LYS A 71 -1.61 11.03 -14.28
C LYS A 71 -0.54 10.02 -13.82
N ASP A 72 -0.53 9.81 -12.53
CA ASP A 72 0.24 8.82 -11.79
C ASP A 72 -0.35 7.46 -12.19
N GLU A 73 0.07 6.93 -13.34
CA GLU A 73 -0.18 5.53 -13.63
C GLU A 73 0.41 4.74 -12.47
N PRO A 74 -0.39 3.93 -11.73
CA PRO A 74 0.16 3.10 -10.68
C PRO A 74 1.14 2.16 -11.38
N LEU A 75 2.43 2.38 -11.18
CA LEU A 75 3.45 1.43 -11.58
C LEU A 75 3.18 0.17 -10.76
N GLU A 76 2.40 -0.75 -11.33
CA GLU A 76 1.98 -1.98 -10.69
C GLU A 76 3.17 -2.94 -10.64
N PHE A 77 4.04 -2.73 -9.66
CA PHE A 77 5.09 -3.68 -9.34
C PHE A 77 4.46 -4.90 -8.69
N ASN A 78 4.56 -6.06 -9.33
CA ASN A 78 4.10 -7.33 -8.75
C ASN A 78 5.14 -7.96 -7.83
N GLU A 79 6.41 -7.59 -7.99
CA GLU A 79 7.51 -8.08 -7.16
C GLU A 79 8.35 -6.93 -6.60
N ILE A 80 8.81 -7.09 -5.36
CA ILE A 80 9.69 -6.12 -4.69
C ILE A 80 11.04 -6.00 -5.41
N SER A 81 11.51 -7.07 -6.04
CA SER A 81 12.75 -7.11 -6.83
C SER A 81 12.70 -6.10 -7.99
N ASP A 82 11.58 -6.03 -8.70
CA ASP A 82 11.37 -5.12 -9.82
C ASP A 82 11.34 -3.66 -9.36
N LEU A 83 10.60 -3.38 -8.28
CA LEU A 83 10.56 -2.06 -7.65
C LEU A 83 11.97 -1.61 -7.23
N TYR A 84 12.73 -2.51 -6.59
CA TYR A 84 14.07 -2.21 -6.10
C TYR A 84 15.06 -1.97 -7.24
N ALA A 85 14.97 -2.77 -8.31
CA ALA A 85 15.78 -2.63 -9.51
C ALA A 85 15.49 -1.33 -10.27
N ALA A 86 14.23 -0.89 -10.29
CA ALA A 86 13.82 0.37 -10.89
C ALA A 86 14.30 1.57 -10.06
N ALA A 87 14.09 1.55 -8.74
CA ALA A 87 14.44 2.66 -7.87
C ALA A 87 15.96 2.84 -7.60
N ARG A 88 16.77 1.80 -7.82
CA ARG A 88 18.25 1.80 -7.68
C ARG A 88 18.78 2.56 -6.45
N PRO A 89 18.32 2.22 -5.22
CA PRO A 89 18.70 2.96 -4.02
C PRO A 89 20.20 2.83 -3.72
N THR A 90 20.85 3.96 -3.42
CA THR A 90 22.32 4.02 -3.28
C THR A 90 22.79 3.83 -1.83
N ASN A 91 21.99 4.30 -0.87
CA ASN A 91 22.35 4.31 0.54
C ASN A 91 21.31 3.58 1.40
N ASP A 92 21.72 3.17 2.60
CA ASP A 92 20.88 2.38 3.51
C ASP A 92 19.52 3.02 3.85
N PRO A 93 19.41 4.35 4.09
CA PRO A 93 18.11 5.03 4.20
C PRO A 93 17.23 4.87 2.96
N GLU A 94 17.78 5.00 1.75
CA GLU A 94 17.02 4.85 0.50
C GLU A 94 16.56 3.41 0.29
N LYS A 95 17.43 2.43 0.55
CA LYS A 95 17.05 1.00 0.46
C LYS A 95 15.84 0.71 1.33
N ALA A 96 15.87 1.23 2.54
CA ALA A 96 14.78 1.05 3.48
C ALA A 96 13.53 1.88 3.13
N LEU A 97 13.70 3.02 2.46
CA LEU A 97 12.61 3.84 1.94
C LEU A 97 11.86 3.10 0.81
N VAL A 98 12.57 2.50 -0.15
CA VAL A 98 11.98 1.75 -1.27
C VAL A 98 11.21 0.52 -0.77
N VAL A 99 11.79 -0.25 0.14
CA VAL A 99 11.10 -1.40 0.73
C VAL A 99 9.94 -0.96 1.62
N GLY A 100 10.04 0.18 2.31
CA GLY A 100 8.90 0.77 3.02
C GLY A 100 7.74 1.15 2.08
N TYR A 101 8.06 1.68 0.91
CA TYR A 101 7.08 2.01 -0.13
C TYR A 101 6.38 0.75 -0.64
N TRP A 102 7.12 -0.34 -0.86
CA TRP A 102 6.51 -1.64 -1.21
C TRP A 102 5.44 -2.07 -0.21
N PHE A 103 5.72 -1.99 1.10
CA PHE A 103 4.75 -2.37 2.11
C PHE A 103 3.51 -1.49 2.13
N GLN A 104 3.66 -0.18 1.90
CA GLN A 104 2.56 0.77 2.04
C GLN A 104 1.74 0.92 0.75
N SER A 105 2.41 1.09 -0.38
CA SER A 105 1.77 1.36 -1.67
C SER A 105 1.34 0.07 -2.37
N VAL A 106 2.17 -0.97 -2.37
CA VAL A 106 1.88 -2.21 -3.12
C VAL A 106 1.14 -3.23 -2.25
N GLN A 107 1.59 -3.43 -1.01
CA GLN A 107 0.96 -4.38 -0.09
C GLN A 107 -0.21 -3.78 0.73
N GLY A 108 -0.48 -2.47 0.59
CA GLY A 108 -1.58 -1.79 1.27
C GLY A 108 -1.47 -1.72 2.80
N GLN A 109 -0.28 -1.93 3.36
CA GLN A 109 -0.07 -1.90 4.81
C GLN A 109 0.15 -0.46 5.29
N ASN A 110 -0.75 0.05 6.12
CA ASN A 110 -0.64 1.40 6.67
C ASN A 110 0.65 1.63 7.47
N ASP A 111 1.07 0.61 8.22
CA ASP A 111 2.26 0.63 9.07
C ASP A 111 3.09 -0.64 8.86
N PHE A 112 4.42 -0.49 8.90
CA PHE A 112 5.37 -1.61 8.82
C PHE A 112 6.39 -1.54 9.95
N ASP A 113 7.09 -2.65 10.21
CA ASP A 113 8.21 -2.68 11.16
C ASP A 113 9.54 -2.80 10.45
N ALA A 114 10.58 -2.20 11.05
CA ALA A 114 11.93 -2.20 10.48
C ALA A 114 12.54 -3.61 10.36
N GLY A 115 12.07 -4.57 11.16
CA GLY A 115 12.51 -5.96 11.08
C GLY A 115 12.08 -6.62 9.78
N ARG A 116 10.80 -6.49 9.41
CA ARG A 116 10.26 -6.96 8.12
C ARG A 116 10.95 -6.28 6.94
N VAL A 117 11.17 -4.96 7.01
CA VAL A 117 11.92 -4.23 5.99
C VAL A 117 13.32 -4.82 5.79
N ASN A 118 14.07 -5.04 6.88
CA ASN A 118 15.42 -5.59 6.76
C ASN A 118 15.43 -7.06 6.32
N LYS A 119 14.36 -7.83 6.62
CA LYS A 119 14.22 -9.21 6.14
C LYS A 119 14.13 -9.25 4.62
N GLU A 120 13.27 -8.41 4.03
CA GLU A 120 13.17 -8.33 2.57
C GLU A 120 14.46 -7.82 1.94
N LEU A 121 15.09 -6.79 2.53
CA LEU A 121 16.39 -6.32 2.05
C LEU A 121 17.45 -7.41 2.07
N LYS A 122 17.46 -8.30 3.07
CA LYS A 122 18.38 -9.45 3.11
C LYS A 122 18.05 -10.49 2.04
N HIS A 123 16.78 -10.75 1.77
CA HIS A 123 16.38 -11.64 0.67
C HIS A 123 16.85 -11.10 -0.69
N LEU A 124 16.81 -9.78 -0.86
CA LEU A 124 17.34 -9.09 -2.05
C LEU A 124 18.87 -9.00 -2.08
N GLY A 125 19.59 -9.49 -1.07
CA GLY A 125 21.05 -9.39 -0.97
C GLY A 125 21.57 -8.00 -0.55
N HIS A 126 20.68 -7.07 -0.22
CA HIS A 126 20.98 -5.68 0.14
C HIS A 126 20.62 -5.34 1.60
N GLY A 127 20.82 -6.30 2.50
CA GLY A 127 20.54 -6.14 3.93
C GLY A 127 21.24 -4.94 4.55
N VAL A 128 20.55 -4.24 5.46
CA VAL A 128 21.08 -3.07 6.15
C VAL A 128 21.56 -3.48 7.54
N GLY A 129 22.81 -3.14 7.87
CA GLY A 129 23.44 -3.49 9.15
C GLY A 129 22.71 -2.89 10.36
N ASN A 130 22.29 -1.62 10.27
CA ASN A 130 21.48 -0.97 11.30
C ASN A 130 20.25 -0.28 10.69
N ILE A 131 19.19 -1.07 10.52
CA ILE A 131 17.93 -0.58 9.92
C ILE A 131 17.25 0.51 10.76
N THR A 132 17.43 0.50 12.09
CA THR A 132 16.84 1.52 12.97
C THR A 132 17.50 2.88 12.74
N THR A 133 18.81 2.92 12.52
CA THR A 133 19.52 4.14 12.16
C THR A 133 19.07 4.66 10.79
N ALA A 134 18.87 3.78 9.81
CA ALA A 134 18.33 4.16 8.50
C ALA A 134 16.93 4.80 8.63
N MET A 135 16.02 4.19 9.41
CA MET A 135 14.69 4.77 9.70
C MET A 135 14.78 6.10 10.44
N THR A 136 15.67 6.21 11.43
CA THR A 136 15.86 7.45 12.19
C THR A 136 16.37 8.57 11.28
N SER A 137 17.25 8.25 10.33
CA SER A 137 17.71 9.20 9.30
C SER A 137 16.56 9.69 8.42
N LEU A 138 15.68 8.79 7.96
CA LEU A 138 14.50 9.17 7.16
C LEU A 138 13.52 10.07 7.93
N ILE A 139 13.34 9.83 9.24
CA ILE A 139 12.52 10.67 10.12
C ILE A 139 13.17 12.06 10.32
N GLY A 140 14.50 12.12 10.41
CA GLY A 140 15.24 13.36 10.61
C GLY A 140 15.42 14.25 9.37
N ARG A 141 15.05 13.77 8.18
CA ARG A 141 15.09 14.57 6.94
C ARG A 141 14.10 15.73 6.98
N LYS A 142 14.37 16.78 6.19
CA LYS A 142 13.48 17.94 6.02
C LYS A 142 13.20 18.12 4.52
N PRO A 143 11.97 17.84 4.06
CA PRO A 143 10.84 17.31 4.83
C PRO A 143 11.04 15.82 5.24
N ALA A 144 10.33 15.38 6.28
CA ALA A 144 10.49 14.04 6.83
C ALA A 144 9.94 12.99 5.85
N CYS A 145 10.71 11.96 5.53
CA CYS A 145 10.29 10.90 4.59
C CYS A 145 9.56 9.74 5.29
N ALA A 146 9.75 9.59 6.60
CA ALA A 146 9.10 8.56 7.39
C ALA A 146 8.69 9.11 8.76
N MET A 147 7.72 8.45 9.40
CA MET A 147 7.30 8.72 10.78
C MET A 147 7.23 7.42 11.57
N GLN A 148 7.54 7.47 12.87
CA GLN A 148 7.32 6.35 13.79
C GLN A 148 5.92 6.47 14.38
N THR A 149 5.03 5.52 14.10
CA THR A 149 3.61 5.59 14.52
C THR A 149 3.39 5.02 15.92
N ARG A 150 4.02 3.88 16.22
CA ARG A 150 3.88 3.18 17.50
C ARG A 150 5.18 2.52 17.95
N LYS A 151 5.31 2.31 19.26
CA LYS A 151 6.33 1.45 19.87
C LYS A 151 5.62 0.44 20.75
N SER A 152 5.74 -0.86 20.47
CA SER A 152 5.10 -1.90 21.28
C SER A 152 6.02 -2.30 22.44
N GLY A 153 5.83 -1.68 23.61
CA GLY A 153 6.57 -1.97 24.85
C GLY A 153 7.62 -0.91 25.23
N SER A 154 8.02 -0.90 26.51
CA SER A 154 9.00 0.06 27.05
C SER A 154 10.46 -0.36 26.82
N SER A 155 10.71 -1.66 26.65
CA SER A 155 12.04 -2.25 26.46
C SER A 155 12.77 -1.73 25.20
N GLN A 156 14.10 -1.84 25.19
CA GLN A 156 14.93 -1.58 24.01
C GLN A 156 14.63 -2.55 22.85
N GLN A 157 14.11 -3.75 23.14
CA GLN A 157 13.71 -4.75 22.15
C GLN A 157 12.27 -4.57 21.64
N ALA A 158 11.57 -3.54 22.10
CA ALA A 158 10.23 -3.21 21.64
C ALA A 158 10.22 -2.92 20.13
N ARG A 159 9.36 -3.61 19.39
CA ARG A 159 9.20 -3.39 17.95
C ARG A 159 8.63 -1.99 17.70
N LYS A 160 9.27 -1.26 16.80
CA LYS A 160 8.83 0.05 16.33
C LYS A 160 8.05 -0.12 15.04
N LYS A 161 6.92 0.58 14.93
CA LYS A 161 6.12 0.69 13.71
C LYS A 161 6.38 2.04 13.06
N TYR A 162 6.46 2.02 11.75
CA TYR A 162 6.80 3.14 10.90
C TYR A 162 5.78 3.24 9.77
N LYS A 163 5.64 4.46 9.26
CA LYS A 163 4.83 4.79 8.09
C LYS A 163 5.61 5.78 7.23
N LEU A 164 5.50 5.68 5.91
CA LEU A 164 6.04 6.68 5.00
C LEU A 164 5.09 7.88 4.92
N THR A 165 5.69 9.06 4.92
CA THR A 165 4.99 10.32 4.69
C THR A 165 4.73 10.50 3.19
N HIS A 166 3.92 11.50 2.83
CA HIS A 166 3.71 11.88 1.44
C HIS A 166 5.05 12.14 0.71
N GLU A 167 5.97 12.84 1.36
CA GLU A 167 7.31 13.13 0.85
C GLU A 167 8.17 11.87 0.66
N GLY A 168 8.03 10.89 1.56
CA GLY A 168 8.69 9.60 1.40
C GLY A 168 8.18 8.82 0.18
N LEU A 169 6.87 8.86 -0.05
CA LEU A 169 6.24 8.20 -1.21
C LEU A 169 6.63 8.89 -2.51
N ARG A 170 6.55 10.22 -2.56
CA ARG A 170 6.99 11.03 -3.71
C ARG A 170 8.44 10.72 -4.06
N LYS A 171 9.33 10.72 -3.07
CA LYS A 171 10.76 10.45 -3.31
C LYS A 171 11.03 9.08 -3.94
N VAL A 172 10.26 8.04 -3.59
CA VAL A 172 10.42 6.72 -4.23
C VAL A 172 9.87 6.73 -5.64
N ARG A 173 8.74 7.40 -5.88
CA ARG A 173 8.20 7.58 -7.23
C ARG A 173 9.18 8.30 -8.15
N ASP A 174 9.82 9.36 -7.65
CA ASP A 174 10.86 10.09 -8.38
C ASP A 174 12.05 9.19 -8.74
N MET A 175 12.42 8.25 -7.85
CA MET A 175 13.49 7.27 -8.13
C MET A 175 13.12 6.28 -9.23
N ILE A 176 11.84 5.94 -9.36
CA ILE A 176 11.36 4.93 -10.32
C ILE A 176 11.08 5.56 -11.69
N SER A 177 10.62 6.81 -11.70
CA SER A 177 10.28 7.55 -12.92
C SER A 177 11.49 8.22 -13.57
N GLY A 178 12.64 8.21 -12.89
CA GLY A 178 13.89 8.88 -13.27
C GLY A 178 14.72 8.19 -14.35
#